data_AF-A0A7J2NPH9-F1
#
_entry.id   AF-A0A7J2NPH9-F1
#
_cell.length_a   1.000
_cell.length_b   1.000
_cell.length_c   1.000
_cell.angle_alpha   90.00
_cell.angle_beta   90.00
_cell.angle_gamma   90.00
#
_symmetry.space_group_name_H-M   'P 1'
#
loop_
_entity.id
_entity.type
_entity.pdbx_description
1 polymer ?
#
loop_
_entity_poly.entity_id
_entity_poly.type
_entity_poly.pdbx_seq_one_letter_code
_entity_poly.pdbx_strand_id
1 'polypeptide(L)'
;MTAAKKLGTTQASISHYLYSKRGEKMVKQLEESPAIRKIVADTAEGIATEKLSPFDAMLAFCKLCAALRSGDLMPDWRKRYLDFPEICNVCPSTAKKH
;
A
#
# COMPACT_ATOMS: atom_id res chain seq x y z
N MET A 1 3.23 -1.18 22.09
CA MET A 1 3.12 -0.06 21.12
C MET A 1 1.97 -0.36 20.18
N THR A 2 1.05 0.58 19.90
CA THR A 2 -0.12 0.30 19.04
C THR A 2 0.21 0.48 17.56
N ALA A 3 -0.51 -0.21 16.67
CA ALA A 3 -0.37 -0.05 15.21
C ALA A 3 -0.56 1.41 14.77
N ALA A 4 -1.51 2.12 15.39
CA ALA A 4 -1.77 3.54 15.13
C ALA A 4 -0.52 4.42 15.35
N LYS A 5 0.22 4.19 16.45
CA LYS A 5 1.45 4.94 16.74
C LYS A 5 2.56 4.68 15.71
N LYS A 6 2.75 3.41 15.30
CA LYS A 6 3.77 3.04 14.31
C LYS A 6 3.46 3.60 12.92
N LEU A 7 2.18 3.73 12.58
CA LEU A 7 1.72 4.24 11.29
C LEU A 7 1.46 5.77 11.28
N GLY A 8 1.70 6.46 12.40
CA GLY A 8 1.45 7.91 12.50
C GLY A 8 -0.02 8.29 12.28
N THR A 9 -0.97 7.43 12.68
CA THR A 9 -2.40 7.61 12.48
C THR A 9 -3.18 7.48 13.80
N THR A 10 -4.50 7.59 13.74
CA THR A 10 -5.39 7.43 14.90
C THR A 10 -5.88 6.00 15.05
N GLN A 11 -6.11 5.55 16.29
CA GLN A 11 -6.70 4.24 16.54
C GLN A 11 -8.09 4.09 15.90
N ALA A 12 -8.88 5.16 15.82
CA ALA A 12 -10.16 5.17 15.11
C ALA A 12 -10.01 4.85 13.61
N SER A 13 -8.97 5.38 12.95
CA SER A 13 -8.69 5.08 11.55
C SER A 13 -8.38 3.59 11.35
N ILE A 14 -7.59 2.98 12.25
CA ILE A 14 -7.32 1.54 12.24
C ILE A 14 -8.61 0.73 12.41
N SER A 15 -9.44 1.08 13.41
CA SER A 15 -10.71 0.40 13.67
C SER A 15 -11.65 0.44 12.46
N HIS A 16 -11.67 1.53 11.69
CA HIS A 16 -12.48 1.60 10.48
C HIS A 16 -12.07 0.59 9.40
N TYR A 17 -10.80 0.25 9.26
CA TYR A 17 -10.36 -0.80 8.35
C TYR A 17 -10.61 -2.19 8.93
N LEU A 18 -10.35 -2.41 10.22
CA LEU A 18 -10.57 -3.70 10.89
C LEU A 18 -12.04 -4.13 10.91
N TYR A 19 -12.95 -3.18 11.13
CA TYR A 19 -14.40 -3.44 11.09
C TYR A 19 -15.00 -3.24 9.69
N SER A 20 -14.17 -3.24 8.65
CA SER A 20 -14.59 -3.17 7.24
C SER A 20 -15.44 -1.93 6.89
N LYS A 21 -15.41 -0.89 7.73
CA LYS A 21 -16.10 0.39 7.47
C LYS A 21 -15.43 1.17 6.34
N ARG A 22 -14.16 0.87 6.04
CA ARG A 22 -13.41 1.44 4.91
C ARG A 22 -12.70 0.35 4.15
N GLY A 23 -12.73 0.46 2.83
CA GLY A 23 -11.85 -0.30 1.94
C GLY A 23 -12.11 -1.80 1.86
N GLU A 24 -13.21 -2.35 2.43
CA GLU A 24 -13.45 -3.81 2.45
C GLU A 24 -13.30 -4.47 1.06
N LYS A 25 -13.98 -3.92 0.05
CA LYS A 25 -13.89 -4.42 -1.32
C LYS A 25 -12.45 -4.35 -1.87
N MET A 26 -11.77 -3.23 -1.63
CA MET A 26 -10.40 -3.02 -2.11
C MET A 26 -9.42 -3.97 -1.43
N VAL A 27 -9.56 -4.18 -0.11
CA VAL A 27 -8.74 -5.13 0.66
C VAL A 27 -8.89 -6.54 0.12
N LYS A 28 -10.12 -7.01 -0.13
CA LYS A 28 -10.35 -8.34 -0.74
C LYS A 28 -9.66 -8.48 -2.10
N GLN A 29 -9.77 -7.47 -2.97
CA GLN A 29 -9.10 -7.48 -4.27
C GLN A 29 -7.57 -7.45 -4.16
N LEU A 30 -7.00 -6.75 -3.17
CA LEU A 30 -5.56 -6.80 -2.92
C LEU A 30 -5.11 -8.17 -2.43
N GLU A 31 -5.94 -8.84 -1.63
CA GLU A 31 -5.68 -10.19 -1.09
C GLU A 31 -5.74 -11.29 -2.15
N GLU A 32 -6.42 -11.05 -3.28
CA GLU A 32 -6.44 -11.97 -4.43
C GLU A 32 -5.07 -12.08 -5.11
N SER A 33 -4.19 -11.08 -4.96
CA SER A 33 -2.84 -11.09 -5.55
C SER A 33 -1.78 -11.58 -4.55
N PRO A 34 -1.15 -12.75 -4.78
CA PRO A 34 -0.10 -13.25 -3.90
C PRO A 34 1.12 -12.32 -3.82
N ALA A 35 1.47 -11.67 -4.93
CA ALA A 35 2.58 -10.73 -4.99
C ALA A 35 2.32 -9.49 -4.10
N ILE A 36 1.11 -8.94 -4.16
CA ILE A 36 0.69 -7.82 -3.31
C ILE A 36 0.65 -8.23 -1.84
N ARG A 37 0.05 -9.39 -1.52
CA ARG A 37 0.03 -9.90 -0.14
C ARG A 37 1.42 -10.04 0.45
N LYS A 38 2.37 -10.58 -0.33
CA LYS A 38 3.75 -10.72 0.12
C LYS A 38 4.39 -9.36 0.42
N ILE A 39 4.26 -8.38 -0.48
CA ILE A 39 4.81 -7.03 -0.27
C ILE A 39 4.22 -6.39 1.00
N VAL A 40 2.90 -6.50 1.20
CA VAL A 40 2.20 -5.96 2.38
C VAL A 40 2.66 -6.65 3.66
N ALA A 41 2.76 -7.98 3.65
CA ALA A 41 3.21 -8.76 4.82
C ALA A 41 4.64 -8.41 5.22
N ASP A 42 5.58 -8.41 4.26
CA ASP A 42 6.99 -8.07 4.49
C ASP A 42 7.12 -6.63 5.04
N THR A 43 6.32 -5.70 4.51
CA THR A 43 6.31 -4.30 4.96
C THR A 43 5.75 -4.17 6.38
N ALA A 44 4.62 -4.83 6.67
CA ALA A 44 3.97 -4.79 7.98
C ALA A 44 4.86 -5.42 9.06
N GLU A 45 5.49 -6.56 8.77
CA GLU A 45 6.46 -7.20 9.66
C GLU A 45 7.63 -6.26 9.94
N GLY A 46 8.23 -5.69 8.89
CA GLY A 46 9.36 -4.77 9.02
C GLY A 46 9.06 -3.53 9.87
N ILE A 47 7.86 -2.96 9.76
CA ILE A 47 7.38 -1.85 10.61
C ILE A 47 7.15 -2.33 12.04
N ALA A 48 6.53 -3.50 12.23
CA ALA A 48 6.23 -4.05 13.55
C ALA A 48 7.51 -4.33 14.34
N THR A 49 8.51 -4.95 13.70
CA THR A 49 9.79 -5.32 14.30
C THR A 49 10.84 -4.21 14.27
N GLU A 50 10.51 -3.01 13.78
CA GLU A 50 11.43 -1.86 13.67
C GLU A 50 12.67 -2.15 12.81
N LYS A 51 12.56 -3.12 11.90
CA LYS A 51 13.61 -3.45 10.92
C LYS A 51 13.57 -2.51 9.71
N LEU A 52 12.45 -1.84 9.48
CA LEU A 52 12.32 -0.79 8.47
C LEU A 52 12.33 0.57 9.16
N SER A 53 13.22 1.45 8.73
CA SER A 53 13.12 2.88 9.06
C SER A 53 11.86 3.48 8.41
N PRO A 54 11.41 4.67 8.85
CA PRO A 54 10.32 5.37 8.17
C PRO A 54 10.56 5.56 6.66
N PHE A 55 11.81 5.79 6.26
CA PHE A 55 12.18 5.93 4.85
C PHE A 55 12.10 4.59 4.11
N ASP A 56 12.54 3.49 4.72
CA ASP A 56 12.44 2.15 4.11
C ASP A 56 10.98 1.70 3.97
N ALA A 57 10.15 2.00 4.97
CA ALA A 57 8.71 1.78 4.90
C ALA A 57 8.09 2.58 3.74
N MET A 58 8.46 3.85 3.57
CA MET A 58 8.03 4.67 2.43
C MET A 58 8.46 4.05 1.08
N LEU A 59 9.69 3.56 0.96
CA LEU A 59 10.15 2.86 -0.25
C LEU A 59 9.38 1.57 -0.50
N ALA A 60 9.00 0.83 0.55
CA ALA A 60 8.16 -0.35 0.42
C ALA A 60 6.74 0.01 -0.07
N PHE A 61 6.16 1.11 0.41
CA PHE A 61 4.92 1.66 -0.15
C PHE A 61 5.07 2.07 -1.62
N CYS A 62 6.20 2.66 -2.03
CA CYS A 62 6.46 2.96 -3.45
C CYS A 62 6.51 1.70 -4.31
N LYS A 63 7.15 0.62 -3.82
CA LYS A 63 7.17 -0.68 -4.50
C LYS A 63 5.77 -1.28 -4.64
N LEU A 64 4.98 -1.21 -3.57
CA LEU A 64 3.57 -1.63 -3.60
C LEU A 64 2.79 -0.83 -4.64
N CYS A 65 2.92 0.50 -4.66
CA CYS A 65 2.28 1.37 -5.63
C CYS A 65 2.69 1.02 -7.08
N ALA A 66 3.97 0.72 -7.32
CA ALA A 66 4.45 0.30 -8.64
C ALA A 66 3.83 -1.03 -9.07
N ALA A 67 3.80 -2.03 -8.17
CA ALA A 67 3.18 -3.33 -8.43
C ALA A 67 1.68 -3.21 -8.75
N LEU A 68 0.96 -2.35 -8.02
CA LEU A 68 -0.44 -2.08 -8.29
C LEU A 68 -0.64 -1.43 -9.66
N ARG A 69 0.21 -0.48 -10.05
CA ARG A 69 0.15 0.20 -11.36
C ARG A 69 0.42 -0.71 -12.55
N SER A 70 1.29 -1.71 -12.37
CA SER A 70 1.59 -2.70 -13.40
C SER A 70 0.58 -3.84 -13.47
N GLY A 71 -0.31 -3.97 -12.48
CA GLY A 71 -1.31 -5.03 -12.41
C GLY A 71 -2.69 -4.60 -12.90
N ASP A 72 -3.57 -5.60 -13.08
CA ASP A 72 -4.91 -5.40 -13.64
C ASP A 72 -5.91 -4.74 -12.68
N LEU A 73 -5.53 -4.51 -11.42
CA LEU A 73 -6.40 -3.92 -10.38
C LEU A 73 -6.57 -2.39 -10.50
N MET A 74 -5.54 -1.70 -10.99
CA MET A 74 -5.52 -0.24 -11.05
C MET A 74 -6.47 0.40 -12.09
N PRO A 75 -6.67 -0.17 -13.29
CA PRO A 75 -7.65 0.34 -14.25
C PRO A 75 -9.07 0.46 -13.68
N ASP A 76 -9.51 -0.54 -12.92
CA ASP A 76 -10.84 -0.57 -12.30
C ASP A 76 -10.98 0.44 -11.15
N TRP A 77 -9.91 0.65 -10.38
CA TRP A 77 -9.92 1.60 -9.27
C TRP A 77 -9.84 3.04 -9.75
N ARG A 78 -9.04 3.31 -10.78
CA ARG A 78 -8.91 4.63 -11.41
C ARG A 78 -10.27 5.14 -11.89
N LYS A 79 -11.05 4.31 -12.59
CA LYS A 79 -12.36 4.70 -13.12
C LYS A 79 -13.40 5.01 -12.05
N ARG A 80 -13.26 4.47 -10.84
CA ARG A 80 -14.34 4.42 -9.86
C ARG A 80 -14.06 5.20 -8.57
N TYR A 81 -12.81 5.41 -8.21
CA TYR A 81 -12.46 5.93 -6.87
C TYR A 81 -11.35 6.98 -6.85
N LEU A 82 -10.60 7.18 -7.94
CA LEU A 82 -9.42 8.04 -7.95
C LEU A 82 -9.43 8.94 -9.19
N ASP A 83 -9.65 10.25 -9.00
CA ASP A 83 -9.35 11.30 -10.00
C ASP A 83 -7.82 11.47 -10.14
N PHE A 84 -7.14 10.39 -10.53
CA PHE A 84 -5.70 10.41 -10.74
C PHE A 84 -5.39 10.46 -12.24
N PRO A 85 -4.48 11.34 -12.69
CA PRO A 85 -4.09 11.43 -14.09
C PRO A 85 -3.65 10.07 -14.61
N GLU A 86 -4.00 9.78 -15.88
CA GLU A 86 -3.70 8.49 -16.55
C GLU A 86 -2.24 8.06 -16.35
N ILE A 87 -1.35 9.06 -16.31
CA ILE A 87 0.08 8.92 -16.05
C ILE A 87 0.40 9.46 -14.65
N CYS A 88 0.99 8.62 -13.79
CA CYS A 88 1.53 9.03 -12.48
C CYS A 88 3.07 9.01 -12.55
N ASN A 89 3.70 10.18 -12.42
CA ASN A 89 5.15 10.38 -12.43
C ASN A 89 5.73 10.79 -11.05
N VAL A 90 4.97 10.57 -9.98
CA VAL A 90 5.36 10.92 -8.60
C VAL A 90 6.51 10.04 -8.11
N CYS A 91 6.55 8.77 -8.54
CA CYS A 91 7.62 7.87 -8.14
C CYS A 91 8.87 8.11 -9.01
N PRO A 92 10.08 8.17 -8.41
CA PRO A 92 11.31 8.18 -9.18
C PRO A 92 11.39 6.90 -10.03
N SER A 93 11.84 7.05 -11.27
CA SER A 93 11.92 5.96 -12.23
C SER A 93 12.73 4.79 -11.65
N THR A 94 12.09 3.62 -11.52
CA THR A 94 12.77 2.38 -11.08
C THR A 94 13.67 1.80 -12.18
N ALA A 95 13.96 2.56 -13.23
CA ALA A 95 14.88 2.19 -14.27
C ALA A 95 16.25 2.00 -13.61
N LYS A 96 16.63 0.74 -13.38
CA LYS A 96 18.03 0.37 -13.23
C LYS A 96 18.73 0.93 -14.47
N LYS A 97 19.49 2.00 -14.29
CA LYS A 97 20.52 2.36 -15.26
C LYS A 97 21.52 1.21 -15.24
N HIS A 98 21.52 0.43 -16.32
CA HIS A 98 22.58 -0.52 -16.64
C HIS A 98 23.87 0.25 -16.92
#